data_AF-A0A261DBW6-F1
#
_entry.id   AF-A0A261DBW6-F1
#
_cell.length_a   1.000
_cell.length_b   1.000
_cell.length_c   1.000
_cell.angle_alpha   90.00
_cell.angle_beta   90.00
_cell.angle_gamma   90.00
#
_symmetry.space_group_name_H-M   'P 1'
#
loop_
_entity.id
_entity.type
_entity.pdbx_description
1 polymer ?
#
loop_
_entity_poly.entity_id
_entity_poly.type
_entity_poly.pdbx_seq_one_letter_code
_entity_poly.pdbx_strand_id
1 'polypeptide(L)'
;MITEEFKKTFTKFIIDHESEQLKIYDDRFGVPTIGIGFALINKVSDGWEAYTEKKLQDLGINLTAEQYKIIKDYAKAKTNGSDTSHLRSKLDRFDFTITQEMAQNLLQHSIQKKYDHIKNNIGEDKWDKLNLAQQVGVMDHAFQRGNILSLTESLIAGDYATTAKIIRQVNNEAFKTRAEPLD
;
A
#
# COMPACT_ATOMS: atom_id res chain seq x y z
N MET A 1 -4.63 15.48 -11.77
CA MET A 1 -5.59 15.29 -10.64
C MET A 1 -6.21 13.92 -10.78
N ILE A 2 -6.45 13.16 -9.70
CA ILE A 2 -7.11 11.84 -9.83
C ILE A 2 -8.52 12.06 -10.38
N THR A 3 -8.90 11.35 -11.44
CA THR A 3 -10.27 11.41 -11.95
C THR A 3 -11.22 10.69 -11.00
N GLU A 4 -12.45 11.18 -10.84
CA GLU A 4 -13.45 10.54 -9.99
C GLU A 4 -13.78 9.11 -10.45
N GLU A 5 -13.77 8.88 -11.76
CA GLU A 5 -13.94 7.55 -12.36
C GLU A 5 -12.85 6.57 -11.91
N PHE A 6 -11.57 6.97 -11.99
CA PHE A 6 -10.46 6.14 -11.52
C PHE A 6 -10.58 5.89 -10.01
N LYS A 7 -10.82 6.95 -9.23
CA LYS A 7 -10.89 6.87 -7.77
C LYS A 7 -11.96 5.87 -7.33
N LYS A 8 -13.16 5.95 -7.92
CA LYS A 8 -14.26 5.02 -7.63
C LYS A 8 -13.92 3.59 -8.05
N THR A 9 -13.38 3.42 -9.26
CA THR A 9 -13.03 2.10 -9.81
C THR A 9 -11.97 1.42 -8.97
N PHE A 10 -10.88 2.13 -8.65
CA PHE A 10 -9.77 1.57 -7.87
C PHE A 10 -10.13 1.33 -6.40
N THR A 11 -10.92 2.24 -5.79
CA THR A 11 -11.41 2.02 -4.41
C THR A 11 -12.22 0.73 -4.33
N LYS A 12 -13.16 0.53 -5.27
CA LYS A 12 -13.94 -0.71 -5.34
C LYS A 12 -13.03 -1.93 -5.55
N PHE A 13 -12.11 -1.85 -6.50
CA PHE A 13 -11.15 -2.92 -6.78
C PHE A 13 -10.38 -3.32 -5.50
N ILE A 14 -9.86 -2.37 -4.73
CA ILE A 14 -9.14 -2.69 -3.49
C ILE A 14 -10.06 -3.30 -2.43
N ILE A 15 -11.26 -2.76 -2.23
CA ILE A 15 -12.23 -3.33 -1.26
C ILE A 15 -12.61 -4.77 -1.60
N ASP A 16 -12.77 -5.10 -2.88
CA ASP A 16 -13.12 -6.45 -3.32
C ASP A 16 -11.96 -7.46 -3.11
N HIS A 17 -10.73 -6.96 -2.94
CA HIS A 17 -9.51 -7.76 -2.90
C HIS A 17 -8.76 -7.74 -1.56
N GLU A 18 -9.01 -6.74 -0.73
CA GLU A 18 -8.43 -6.55 0.60
C GLU A 18 -9.55 -6.58 1.65
N SER A 19 -9.36 -7.34 2.73
CA SER A 19 -10.33 -7.34 3.82
C SER A 19 -10.18 -6.10 4.69
N GLU A 20 -11.30 -5.44 5.01
CA GLU A 20 -11.31 -4.37 6.02
C GLU A 20 -11.02 -4.96 7.41
N GLN A 21 -9.98 -4.44 8.08
CA GLN A 21 -9.60 -4.82 9.43
C GLN A 21 -9.54 -3.57 10.33
N LEU A 22 -10.46 -3.47 11.28
CA LEU A 22 -10.54 -2.29 12.15
C LEU A 22 -9.50 -2.29 13.28
N LYS A 23 -8.83 -3.43 13.51
CA LYS A 23 -7.70 -3.57 14.43
C LYS A 23 -6.40 -3.70 13.66
N ILE A 24 -5.29 -3.40 14.32
CA ILE A 24 -3.96 -3.63 13.74
C ILE A 24 -3.74 -5.13 13.59
N TYR A 25 -3.25 -5.55 12.43
CA TYR A 25 -2.93 -6.92 12.09
C TYR A 25 -1.54 -7.02 11.43
N ASP A 26 -0.99 -8.23 11.41
CA ASP A 26 0.21 -8.54 10.63
C ASP A 26 -0.20 -8.98 9.21
N ASP A 27 0.36 -8.34 8.19
CA ASP A 27 0.02 -8.60 6.77
C ASP A 27 0.55 -9.93 6.22
N ARG A 28 1.05 -10.84 7.09
CA ARG A 28 1.73 -12.11 6.78
C ARG A 28 3.14 -11.92 6.22
N PHE A 29 3.52 -10.70 5.90
CA PHE A 29 4.89 -10.35 5.57
C PHE A 29 5.56 -9.66 6.75
N GLY A 30 5.00 -9.64 7.96
CA GLY A 30 5.63 -9.00 9.11
C GLY A 30 5.54 -7.48 9.06
N VAL A 31 4.54 -6.92 8.39
CA VAL A 31 4.25 -5.48 8.36
C VAL A 31 2.96 -5.21 9.15
N PRO A 32 3.02 -4.39 10.21
CA PRO A 32 1.84 -4.01 10.96
C PRO A 32 0.95 -3.11 10.10
N THR A 33 -0.30 -3.50 9.95
CA THR A 33 -1.25 -2.93 8.98
C THR A 33 -2.62 -2.72 9.65
N ILE A 34 -3.39 -1.74 9.19
CA ILE A 34 -4.75 -1.46 9.71
C ILE A 34 -5.67 -0.98 8.57
N GLY A 35 -6.98 -1.06 8.78
CA GLY A 35 -7.98 -0.62 7.81
C GLY A 35 -7.98 -1.52 6.58
N ILE A 36 -7.85 -0.91 5.41
CA ILE A 36 -7.83 -1.59 4.12
C ILE A 36 -6.39 -1.49 3.58
N GLY A 37 -5.50 -2.35 4.11
CA GLY A 37 -4.11 -2.43 3.66
C GLY A 37 -3.21 -1.23 4.01
N PHE A 38 -3.57 -0.40 5.00
CA PHE A 38 -2.70 0.72 5.41
C PHE A 38 -1.55 0.23 6.30
N ALA A 39 -0.36 0.10 5.74
CA ALA A 39 0.85 -0.25 6.49
C ALA A 39 1.26 0.89 7.44
N LEU A 40 1.57 0.56 8.69
CA LEU A 40 2.01 1.52 9.72
C LEU A 40 3.52 1.81 9.66
N ILE A 41 4.25 1.03 8.87
CA ILE A 41 5.67 1.24 8.55
C ILE A 41 5.82 1.27 7.03
N ASN A 42 6.83 1.99 6.53
CA ASN A 42 7.13 2.07 5.10
C ASN A 42 8.58 1.70 4.83
N LYS A 43 8.83 1.17 3.64
CA LYS A 43 10.18 0.97 3.13
C LYS A 43 10.77 2.30 2.65
N VAL A 44 11.97 2.62 3.13
CA VAL A 44 12.82 3.76 2.73
C VAL A 44 14.11 3.22 2.09
N SER A 45 15.04 4.09 1.68
CA SER A 45 16.30 3.68 1.03
C SER A 45 17.07 2.64 1.83
N ASP A 46 17.22 2.89 3.14
CA ASP A 46 18.12 2.14 4.02
C ASP A 46 17.39 1.23 5.02
N GLY A 47 16.11 0.91 4.75
CA GLY A 47 15.35 -0.01 5.60
C GLY A 47 13.86 0.30 5.66
N TRP A 48 13.30 0.16 6.85
CA TRP A 48 11.91 0.39 7.17
C TRP A 48 11.79 1.41 8.30
N GLU A 49 10.82 2.30 8.18
CA GLU A 49 10.53 3.35 9.15
C GLU A 49 9.04 3.41 9.48
N ALA A 50 8.72 3.61 10.75
CA ALA A 50 7.36 3.93 11.18
C ALA A 50 7.00 5.36 10.75
N TYR A 51 5.73 5.58 10.41
CA TYR A 51 5.23 6.95 10.33
C TYR A 51 5.41 7.65 11.68
N THR A 52 5.78 8.94 11.67
CA THR A 52 5.89 9.72 12.92
C THR A 52 4.56 9.73 13.69
N GLU A 53 4.60 9.82 15.02
CA GLU A 53 3.39 9.92 15.87
C GLU A 53 2.44 11.01 15.39
N LYS A 54 2.97 12.21 15.11
CA LYS A 54 2.18 13.33 14.59
C LYS A 54 1.45 12.94 13.29
N LYS A 55 2.15 12.32 12.34
CA LYS A 55 1.54 11.89 11.08
C LYS A 55 0.44 10.85 11.28
N LEU A 56 0.60 9.93 12.23
CA LEU A 56 -0.45 8.96 12.58
C LEU A 56 -1.65 9.66 13.21
N GLN A 57 -1.43 10.61 14.12
CA GLN A 57 -2.49 11.43 14.73
C GLN A 57 -3.25 12.26 13.68
N ASP A 58 -2.54 12.87 12.72
CA ASP A 58 -3.14 13.62 11.60
C ASP A 58 -4.03 12.71 10.71
N LEU A 59 -3.78 11.40 10.71
CA LEU A 59 -4.58 10.37 10.03
C LEU A 59 -5.64 9.74 10.95
N GLY A 60 -5.81 10.26 12.16
CA GLY A 60 -6.75 9.76 13.18
C GLY A 60 -6.25 8.57 13.99
N ILE A 61 -5.04 8.07 13.75
CA ILE A 61 -4.44 6.94 14.45
C ILE A 61 -3.75 7.44 15.73
N ASN A 62 -4.50 7.43 16.84
CA ASN A 62 -4.03 7.88 18.15
C ASN A 62 -3.54 6.72 19.00
N LEU A 63 -2.27 6.36 18.85
CA LEU A 63 -1.62 5.30 19.64
C LEU A 63 -1.07 5.85 20.95
N THR A 64 -1.05 5.02 22.00
CA THR A 64 -0.28 5.31 23.21
C THR A 64 1.23 5.21 22.91
N ALA A 65 2.07 5.79 23.77
CA ALA A 65 3.53 5.70 23.62
C ALA A 65 4.04 4.25 23.59
N GLU A 66 3.43 3.35 24.37
CA GLU A 66 3.75 1.92 24.37
C GLU A 66 3.34 1.25 23.06
N GLN A 67 2.14 1.54 22.56
CA GLN A 67 1.65 1.01 21.30
C GLN A 67 2.53 1.46 20.13
N TYR A 68 2.85 2.75 20.08
CA TYR A 68 3.72 3.29 19.04
C TYR A 68 5.15 2.74 19.11
N LYS A 69 5.67 2.45 20.31
CA LYS A 69 6.97 1.78 20.48
C LYS A 69 7.01 0.44 19.76
N ILE A 70 5.94 -0.36 19.82
CA ILE A 70 5.88 -1.66 19.14
C ILE A 70 5.89 -1.49 17.62
N ILE A 71 5.22 -0.47 17.07
CA ILE A 71 5.30 -0.14 15.63
C ILE A 71 6.74 0.20 15.22
N LYS A 72 7.46 0.98 16.04
CA LYS A 72 8.89 1.26 15.81
C LYS A 72 9.77 0.00 15.91
N ASP A 73 9.48 -0.88 16.86
CA ASP A 73 10.20 -2.15 17.00
C ASP A 73 10.00 -3.04 15.76
N TYR A 74 8.80 -3.02 15.16
CA TYR A 74 8.52 -3.67 13.88
C TYR A 74 9.39 -3.12 12.76
N ALA A 75 9.45 -1.79 12.60
CA ALA A 75 10.31 -1.15 11.60
C ALA A 75 11.78 -1.55 11.78
N LYS A 76 12.30 -1.50 13.02
CA LYS A 76 13.68 -1.89 13.34
C LYS A 76 13.95 -3.38 13.03
N ALA A 77 13.06 -4.28 13.46
CA ALA A 77 13.20 -5.70 13.19
C ALA A 77 13.20 -5.98 11.68
N LYS A 78 12.34 -5.30 10.93
CA LYS A 78 12.23 -5.42 9.47
C LYS A 78 13.50 -4.94 8.75
N THR A 79 14.06 -3.80 9.17
CA THR A 79 15.34 -3.28 8.67
C THR A 79 16.49 -4.28 8.90
N ASN A 80 16.51 -4.92 10.06
CA ASN A 80 17.57 -5.85 10.44
C ASN A 80 17.33 -7.30 9.97
N GLY A 81 16.25 -7.58 9.22
CA GLY A 81 15.88 -8.94 8.82
C GLY A 81 15.58 -9.89 9.99
N SER A 82 15.20 -9.34 11.14
CA SER A 82 14.91 -10.10 12.37
C SER A 82 13.48 -10.65 12.38
N ASP A 83 13.26 -11.73 13.13
CA ASP A 83 11.91 -12.28 13.36
C ASP A 83 10.99 -11.28 14.08
N THR A 84 9.73 -11.20 13.61
CA THR A 84 8.70 -10.29 14.14
C THR A 84 7.60 -11.02 14.90
N SER A 85 7.66 -12.35 15.02
CA SER A 85 6.61 -13.17 15.66
C SER A 85 6.32 -12.76 17.11
N HIS A 86 7.35 -12.38 17.85
CA HIS A 86 7.22 -11.88 19.23
C HIS A 86 6.56 -10.49 19.32
N LEU A 87 6.62 -9.68 18.26
CA LEU A 87 5.94 -8.39 18.19
C LEU A 87 4.47 -8.56 17.79
N ARG A 88 4.15 -9.56 16.96
CA ARG A 88 2.78 -9.91 16.59
C ARG A 88 1.93 -10.22 17.81
N SER A 89 2.44 -11.04 18.72
CA SER A 89 1.72 -11.35 19.98
C SER A 89 1.51 -10.12 20.87
N LYS A 90 2.31 -9.06 20.72
CA LYS A 90 2.10 -7.78 21.41
C LYS A 90 1.05 -6.92 20.69
N LEU A 91 1.01 -6.93 19.36
CA LEU A 91 -0.06 -6.28 18.59
C LEU A 91 -1.42 -6.87 18.89
N ASP A 92 -1.52 -8.20 19.03
CA ASP A 92 -2.80 -8.87 19.33
C ASP A 92 -3.38 -8.42 20.69
N ARG A 93 -2.56 -7.83 21.57
CA ARG A 93 -2.99 -7.25 22.85
C ARG A 93 -3.43 -5.79 22.73
N PHE A 94 -3.36 -5.19 21.55
CA PHE A 94 -3.83 -3.83 21.34
C PHE A 94 -5.34 -3.81 21.33
N ASP A 95 -5.91 -3.02 22.22
CA ASP A 95 -7.34 -2.70 22.15
C ASP A 95 -7.62 -1.49 21.23
N PHE A 96 -6.59 -1.00 20.53
CA PHE A 96 -6.75 0.07 19.56
C PHE A 96 -7.57 -0.41 18.36
N THR A 97 -8.66 0.30 18.07
CA THR A 97 -9.57 0.03 16.96
C THR A 97 -9.89 1.35 16.26
N ILE A 98 -10.03 1.33 14.93
CA ILE A 98 -10.49 2.48 14.14
C ILE A 98 -11.95 2.30 13.69
N THR A 99 -12.61 3.38 13.32
CA THR A 99 -13.94 3.31 12.71
C THR A 99 -13.82 2.89 11.23
N GLN A 100 -14.93 2.43 10.65
CA GLN A 100 -14.99 2.16 9.21
C GLN A 100 -14.70 3.41 8.38
N GLU A 101 -15.23 4.57 8.79
CA GLU A 101 -14.94 5.85 8.14
C GLU A 101 -13.44 6.16 8.14
N MET A 102 -12.75 5.92 9.26
CA MET A 102 -11.30 6.06 9.33
C MET A 102 -10.58 5.09 8.40
N ALA A 103 -11.02 3.83 8.32
CA ALA A 103 -10.44 2.85 7.40
C ALA A 103 -10.57 3.30 5.93
N GLN A 104 -11.72 3.87 5.55
CA GLN A 104 -11.94 4.46 4.23
C GLN A 104 -11.06 5.69 3.99
N ASN A 105 -10.94 6.59 4.98
CA ASN A 105 -10.06 7.76 4.88
C ASN A 105 -8.59 7.37 4.71
N LEU A 106 -8.14 6.33 5.41
CA LEU A 106 -6.80 5.75 5.26
C LEU A 106 -6.58 5.17 3.86
N LEU A 107 -7.59 4.46 3.31
CA LEU A 107 -7.54 3.96 1.94
C LEU A 107 -7.39 5.11 0.94
N GLN A 108 -8.22 6.16 1.05
CA GLN A 108 -8.14 7.32 0.18
C GLN A 108 -6.78 8.03 0.30
N HIS A 109 -6.23 8.13 1.51
CA HIS A 109 -4.89 8.66 1.74
C HIS A 109 -3.82 7.81 1.03
N SER A 110 -3.88 6.48 1.14
CA SER A 110 -2.96 5.57 0.44
C SER A 110 -3.05 5.71 -1.07
N ILE A 111 -4.27 5.74 -1.62
CA ILE A 111 -4.50 5.94 -3.06
C ILE A 111 -3.85 7.24 -3.54
N GLN A 112 -4.09 8.35 -2.83
CA GLN A 112 -3.50 9.65 -3.17
C GLN A 112 -1.97 9.61 -3.09
N LYS A 113 -1.40 9.05 -2.02
CA LYS A 113 0.06 8.93 -1.85
C LYS A 113 0.71 8.11 -2.97
N LYS A 114 0.07 7.01 -3.40
CA LYS A 114 0.56 6.18 -4.51
C LYS A 114 0.43 6.89 -5.85
N TYR A 115 -0.69 7.58 -6.09
CA TYR A 115 -0.86 8.41 -7.28
C TYR A 115 0.22 9.48 -7.40
N ASP A 116 0.48 10.23 -6.33
CA ASP A 116 1.50 11.28 -6.31
C ASP A 116 2.89 10.68 -6.54
N HIS A 117 3.19 9.53 -5.93
CA HIS A 117 4.45 8.82 -6.16
C HIS A 117 4.59 8.39 -7.63
N ILE A 118 3.56 7.81 -8.24
CA ILE A 118 3.58 7.40 -9.65
C ILE A 118 3.86 8.62 -10.53
N LYS A 119 3.10 9.69 -10.36
CA LYS A 119 3.27 10.92 -11.15
C LYS A 119 4.64 11.55 -11.00
N ASN A 120 5.19 11.55 -9.80
CA ASN A 120 6.53 12.08 -9.56
C ASN A 120 7.63 11.26 -10.26
N ASN A 121 7.37 9.98 -10.56
CA ASN A 121 8.34 9.10 -11.22
C ASN A 121 8.18 9.07 -12.75
N ILE A 122 6.97 9.04 -13.28
CA ILE A 122 6.73 8.93 -14.73
C ILE A 122 6.26 10.23 -15.40
N GLY A 123 5.81 11.22 -14.64
CA GLY A 123 5.18 12.44 -15.15
C GLY A 123 3.65 12.34 -15.27
N GLU A 124 2.95 13.46 -15.09
CA GLU A 124 1.49 13.55 -15.25
C GLU A 124 1.06 13.23 -16.69
N ASP A 125 1.80 13.71 -17.69
CA ASP A 125 1.52 13.49 -19.10
C ASP A 125 1.59 12.01 -19.53
N LYS A 126 2.42 11.21 -18.84
CA LYS A 126 2.52 9.77 -19.07
C LYS A 126 1.39 9.03 -18.38
N TRP A 127 1.04 9.40 -17.15
CA TRP A 127 -0.11 8.84 -16.44
C TRP A 127 -1.43 9.07 -17.19
N ASP A 128 -1.63 10.28 -17.71
CA ASP A 128 -2.88 10.65 -18.39
C ASP A 128 -3.06 9.96 -19.76
N LYS A 129 -1.98 9.40 -20.33
CA LYS A 129 -2.04 8.58 -21.57
C LYS A 129 -2.45 7.14 -21.32
N LEU A 130 -2.41 6.68 -20.07
CA LEU A 130 -2.86 5.34 -19.71
C LEU A 130 -4.38 5.29 -19.73
N ASN A 131 -4.95 4.23 -20.30
CA ASN A 131 -6.38 3.97 -20.14
C ASN A 131 -6.70 3.53 -18.69
N LEU A 132 -7.98 3.52 -18.33
CA LEU A 132 -8.42 3.21 -16.96
C LEU A 132 -7.88 1.86 -16.45
N ALA A 133 -7.90 0.81 -17.28
CA ALA A 133 -7.40 -0.51 -16.88
C ALA A 133 -5.88 -0.50 -16.63
N GLN A 134 -5.11 0.21 -17.47
CA GLN A 134 -3.68 0.40 -17.28
C GLN A 134 -3.37 1.19 -16.01
N GLN A 135 -4.12 2.27 -15.76
CA GLN A 135 -3.99 3.05 -14.53
C GLN A 135 -4.24 2.18 -13.29
N VAL A 136 -5.29 1.35 -13.31
CA VAL A 136 -5.61 0.41 -12.22
C VAL A 136 -4.46 -0.58 -12.02
N GLY A 137 -3.91 -1.17 -13.09
CA GLY A 137 -2.81 -2.14 -12.98
C GLY A 137 -1.51 -1.53 -12.43
N VAL A 138 -1.16 -0.31 -12.86
CA VAL A 138 0.01 0.41 -12.32
C VAL A 138 -0.21 0.78 -10.85
N MET A 139 -1.41 1.24 -10.49
CA MET A 139 -1.75 1.59 -9.12
C MET A 139 -1.73 0.36 -8.20
N ASP A 140 -2.30 -0.76 -8.62
CA ASP A 140 -2.28 -2.01 -7.85
C ASP A 140 -0.84 -2.48 -7.60
N HIS A 141 0.01 -2.44 -8.64
CA HIS A 141 1.43 -2.73 -8.48
C HIS A 141 2.09 -1.79 -7.45
N ALA A 142 1.83 -0.49 -7.52
CA ALA A 142 2.35 0.49 -6.57
C ALA A 142 1.84 0.27 -5.14
N PHE A 143 0.59 -0.20 -4.99
CA PHE A 143 -0.03 -0.52 -3.71
C PHE A 143 0.66 -1.72 -3.06
N GLN A 144 0.87 -2.80 -3.82
CA GLN A 144 1.48 -4.05 -3.33
C GLN A 144 2.98 -3.94 -3.10
N ARG A 145 3.70 -3.25 -3.99
CA ARG A 145 5.18 -3.17 -3.96
C ARG A 145 5.71 -1.94 -3.26
N GLY A 146 4.83 -0.98 -2.99
CA GLY A 146 5.16 0.29 -2.37
C GLY A 146 5.70 1.35 -3.34
N ASN A 147 6.12 0.99 -4.55
CA ASN A 147 6.71 1.86 -5.58
C ASN A 147 6.47 1.32 -7.01
N ILE A 148 6.90 2.06 -8.02
CA ILE A 148 6.81 1.67 -9.45
C ILE A 148 8.17 1.66 -10.17
N LEU A 149 9.28 1.57 -9.45
CA LEU A 149 10.62 1.71 -10.03
C LEU A 149 10.87 0.69 -11.16
N SER A 150 10.43 -0.56 -10.97
CA SER A 150 10.54 -1.60 -11.99
C SER A 150 9.70 -1.36 -13.24
N LEU A 151 8.68 -0.49 -13.18
CA LEU A 151 7.81 -0.18 -14.32
C LEU A 151 8.22 1.11 -15.03
N THR A 152 9.01 1.96 -14.39
CA THR A 152 9.21 3.37 -14.76
C THR A 152 9.71 3.53 -16.19
N GLU A 153 10.76 2.81 -16.59
CA GLU A 153 11.32 2.89 -17.95
C GLU A 153 10.29 2.49 -19.02
N SER A 154 9.61 1.36 -18.83
CA SER A 154 8.60 0.85 -19.77
C SER A 154 7.39 1.79 -19.90
N LEU A 155 6.95 2.39 -18.79
CA LEU A 155 5.84 3.35 -18.77
C LEU A 155 6.21 4.66 -19.49
N ILE A 156 7.42 5.18 -19.26
CA ILE A 156 7.90 6.41 -19.93
C ILE A 156 8.03 6.20 -21.44
N ALA A 157 8.52 5.02 -21.85
CA ALA A 157 8.68 4.62 -23.24
C ALA A 157 7.35 4.26 -23.94
N GLY A 158 6.26 4.05 -23.19
CA GLY A 158 4.99 3.55 -23.73
C GLY A 158 5.01 2.07 -24.11
N ASP A 159 5.98 1.30 -23.62
CA ASP A 159 6.08 -0.15 -23.82
C ASP A 159 5.20 -0.91 -22.82
N TYR A 160 3.89 -0.85 -23.06
CA TYR A 160 2.88 -1.45 -22.19
C TYR A 160 2.94 -2.98 -22.16
N ALA A 161 3.49 -3.62 -23.19
CA ALA A 161 3.67 -5.07 -23.22
C ALA A 161 4.72 -5.50 -22.17
N THR A 162 5.84 -4.78 -22.10
CA THR A 162 6.85 -4.99 -21.05
C THR A 162 6.30 -4.63 -19.68
N THR A 163 5.57 -3.52 -19.52
CA THR A 163 4.92 -3.18 -18.24
C THR A 163 4.01 -4.31 -17.74
N ALA A 164 3.14 -4.83 -18.61
CA ALA A 164 2.23 -5.92 -18.25
C ALA A 164 2.98 -7.21 -17.89
N LYS A 165 4.05 -7.53 -18.62
CA LYS A 165 4.93 -8.67 -18.32
C LYS A 165 5.55 -8.55 -16.93
N ILE A 166 6.07 -7.37 -16.57
CA ILE A 166 6.68 -7.13 -15.25
C ILE A 166 5.63 -7.28 -14.15
N ILE A 167 4.44 -6.69 -14.31
CA ILE A 167 3.36 -6.82 -13.33
C ILE A 167 3.00 -8.30 -13.11
N ARG A 168 2.83 -9.08 -14.18
CA ARG A 168 2.50 -10.52 -14.11
C ARG A 168 3.59 -11.39 -13.47
N GLN A 169 4.86 -11.04 -13.68
CA GLN A 169 5.99 -11.81 -13.15
C GLN A 169 6.23 -11.54 -11.66
N VAL A 170 5.91 -10.33 -11.19
CA VAL A 170 6.23 -9.89 -9.82
C VAL A 170 5.08 -10.15 -8.85
N ASN A 171 3.84 -10.22 -9.34
CA ASN A 171 2.68 -10.57 -8.53
C ASN A 171 2.56 -12.11 -8.46
N ASN A 172 3.01 -12.72 -7.35
CA ASN A 172 3.09 -14.18 -7.11
C ASN A 172 1.78 -14.94 -7.38
N GLU A 173 1.81 -16.28 -7.45
CA GLU A 173 0.68 -17.14 -7.89
C GLU A 173 -0.69 -16.88 -7.25
N ALA A 174 -0.78 -16.35 -6.03
CA ALA A 174 -2.03 -15.90 -5.41
C ALA A 174 -2.70 -14.69 -6.13
N PHE A 175 -2.00 -14.06 -7.06
CA PHE A 175 -2.36 -12.81 -7.73
C PHE A 175 -2.44 -12.95 -9.27
N LYS A 176 -2.13 -14.13 -9.84
CA LYS A 176 -2.35 -14.41 -11.27
C LYS A 176 -3.83 -14.21 -11.65
N THR A 177 -4.75 -14.53 -10.74
CA THR A 177 -6.20 -14.37 -10.92
C THR A 177 -6.67 -12.90 -11.00
N ARG A 178 -5.86 -11.92 -10.56
CA ARG A 178 -6.21 -10.48 -10.60
C ARG A 178 -5.71 -9.75 -11.85
N ALA A 179 -4.76 -10.34 -12.58
CA ALA A 179 -4.11 -9.75 -13.75
C ALA A 179 -4.66 -10.25 -15.10
N GLU A 180 -5.64 -11.17 -15.05
CA GLU A 180 -6.37 -11.65 -16.23
C GLU A 180 -7.61 -10.76 -16.45
N PRO A 181 -7.89 -10.34 -17.69
CA PRO A 181 -9.14 -9.67 -18.00
C PRO A 181 -10.29 -10.61 -17.64
N LEU A 182 -11.28 -10.11 -16.91
CA LEU A 182 -12.56 -10.80 -16.79
C LEU A 182 -13.19 -10.82 -18.19
N ASP A 183 -13.39 -12.02 -18.73
CA ASP A 183 -14.07 -12.28 -20.01
C ASP A 183 -15.43 -11.60 -20.12
#